data_AF-A0A6U7JEN1-F1
#
_entry.id   AF-A0A6U7JEN1-F1
#
_cell.length_a   1.000
_cell.length_b   1.000
_cell.length_c   1.000
_cell.angle_alpha   90.00
_cell.angle_beta   90.00
_cell.angle_gamma   90.00
#
_symmetry.space_group_name_H-M   'P 1'
#
loop_
_entity.id
_entity.type
_entity.pdbx_description
1 polymer ?
#
loop_
_entity_poly.entity_id
_entity_poly.type
_entity_poly.pdbx_seq_one_letter_code
_entity_poly.pdbx_strand_id
1 'polypeptide(L)'
;DEVGSGEAGSGDAGSGDAISDGSVKVYKDAHVYVPLEVSLNGEVHSASASGVMFNYYSIDALAVSKVYPRGGGRAGGTMVTVWGRGFTEMGHGNHSASPSYAGLYCRFGDLNLVPATLASHGGAGPQQLICASPPLPPSLDCSTHIVRVTNNAENPPGGASLSESHVGFTFYESSGSERDDGISSPYGSTLLSHPPEWSGGDVL
;
A
#
# COMPACT_ATOMS: atom_id res chain seq x y z
N ASP A 1 1.64 -5.71 -54.75
CA ASP A 1 2.86 -5.87 -53.92
C ASP A 1 3.52 -4.50 -53.82
N GLU A 2 3.67 -3.82 -52.69
CA GLU A 2 3.61 -4.13 -51.25
C GLU A 2 2.95 -2.93 -50.52
N VAL A 3 1.93 -3.16 -49.68
CA VAL A 3 1.96 -3.17 -48.20
C VAL A 3 2.48 -1.86 -47.57
N GLY A 4 1.54 -1.09 -47.02
CA GLY A 4 1.81 -0.03 -46.06
C GLY A 4 1.85 -0.57 -44.63
N SER A 5 2.57 0.13 -43.77
CA SER A 5 2.54 -0.06 -42.32
C SER A 5 2.66 1.30 -41.65
N GLY A 6 1.52 1.84 -41.23
CA GLY A 6 1.46 2.91 -40.24
C GLY A 6 1.57 2.28 -38.85
N GLU A 7 2.50 2.77 -38.04
CA GLU A 7 2.58 2.42 -36.61
C GLU A 7 1.47 3.15 -35.85
N ALA A 8 0.54 2.36 -35.30
CA ALA A 8 -0.45 2.82 -34.35
C ALA A 8 0.23 2.98 -32.98
N GLY A 9 0.39 4.23 -32.53
CA GLY A 9 0.73 4.53 -31.15
C GLY A 9 -0.40 4.09 -30.22
N SER A 10 -0.14 3.11 -29.37
CA SER A 10 -1.05 2.67 -28.32
C SER A 10 -1.07 3.71 -27.20
N GLY A 11 -1.96 4.69 -27.31
CA GLY A 11 -2.34 5.54 -26.17
C GLY A 11 -3.16 4.69 -25.19
N ASP A 12 -2.62 4.48 -23.99
CA ASP A 12 -3.38 3.86 -22.90
C ASP A 12 -4.49 4.83 -22.48
N ALA A 13 -5.73 4.42 -22.73
CA ALA A 13 -6.91 5.20 -22.45
C ALA A 13 -7.18 5.17 -20.94
N GLY A 14 -6.80 6.24 -20.25
CA GLY A 14 -7.30 6.51 -18.90
C GLY A 14 -8.83 6.46 -18.90
N SER A 15 -9.38 5.45 -18.22
CA SER A 15 -10.82 5.27 -18.07
C SER A 15 -11.36 6.34 -17.12
N GLY A 16 -11.85 7.44 -17.69
CA GLY A 16 -12.44 8.54 -16.95
C GLY A 16 -13.65 9.11 -17.66
N ASP A 17 -14.81 8.47 -17.49
CA ASP A 17 -16.09 9.08 -17.91
C ASP A 17 -16.40 10.31 -17.04
N ALA A 18 -16.39 11.49 -17.65
CA ALA A 18 -16.86 12.71 -17.02
C ALA A 18 -18.40 12.77 -17.08
N ILE A 19 -19.06 12.91 -15.92
CA ILE A 19 -20.47 13.31 -15.88
C ILE A 19 -20.51 14.82 -15.68
N SER A 20 -21.09 15.53 -16.65
CA SER A 20 -21.27 16.99 -16.62
C SER A 20 -22.57 17.37 -15.91
N ASP A 21 -22.46 17.91 -14.70
CA ASP A 21 -23.42 18.89 -14.19
C ASP A 21 -22.78 19.74 -13.08
N GLY A 22 -22.46 21.00 -13.40
CA GLY A 22 -22.46 22.18 -12.52
C GLY A 22 -21.72 22.18 -11.16
N SER A 23 -21.03 21.12 -10.78
CA SER A 23 -20.46 20.94 -9.45
C SER A 23 -18.98 20.58 -9.53
N VAL A 24 -18.23 21.07 -8.53
CA VAL A 24 -16.77 20.91 -8.35
C VAL A 24 -16.24 19.60 -8.94
N LYS A 25 -15.25 19.69 -9.82
CA LYS A 25 -14.53 18.52 -10.35
C LYS A 25 -13.83 17.81 -9.19
N VAL A 26 -14.44 16.75 -8.67
CA VAL A 26 -13.73 15.76 -7.86
C VAL A 26 -12.90 14.95 -8.84
N TYR A 27 -11.58 15.07 -8.76
CA TYR A 27 -10.69 14.28 -9.61
C TYR A 27 -10.93 12.80 -9.31
N LYS A 28 -11.40 12.05 -10.33
CA LYS A 28 -11.66 10.61 -10.26
C LYS A 28 -10.39 9.77 -10.26
N ASP A 29 -9.23 10.37 -10.54
CA ASP A 29 -8.00 9.64 -10.75
C ASP A 29 -7.23 9.44 -9.45
N ALA A 30 -6.84 8.19 -9.18
CA ALA A 30 -6.01 7.82 -8.04
C ALA A 30 -4.61 8.45 -8.10
N HIS A 31 -4.18 8.87 -9.29
CA HIS A 31 -2.89 9.52 -9.54
C HIS A 31 -2.91 10.36 -10.83
N VAL A 32 -1.99 11.33 -10.94
CA VAL A 32 -1.87 12.25 -12.09
C VAL A 32 -0.41 12.39 -12.50
N TYR A 33 -0.13 12.17 -13.79
CA TYR A 33 1.21 12.37 -14.37
C TYR A 33 1.39 13.79 -14.89
N VAL A 34 2.54 14.38 -14.59
CA VAL A 34 2.98 15.67 -15.16
C VAL A 34 4.43 15.55 -15.66
N PRO A 35 4.81 16.21 -16.76
CA PRO A 35 6.21 16.22 -17.20
C PRO A 35 7.09 16.94 -16.16
N LEU A 36 8.23 16.33 -15.83
CA LEU A 36 9.27 16.93 -15.00
C LEU A 36 10.35 17.52 -15.89
N GLU A 37 10.51 18.83 -15.83
CA GLU A 37 11.56 19.55 -16.52
C GLU A 37 12.47 20.29 -15.52
N VAL A 38 13.78 20.24 -15.79
CA VAL A 38 14.79 20.96 -15.01
C VAL A 38 15.36 22.06 -15.87
N SER A 39 15.37 23.30 -15.34
CA SER A 39 16.03 24.44 -15.98
C SER A 39 17.25 24.89 -15.17
N LEU A 40 18.23 25.48 -15.86
CA LEU A 40 19.32 26.19 -15.20
C LEU A 40 18.87 27.61 -14.89
N ASN A 41 19.04 28.03 -13.64
CA ASN A 41 18.76 29.39 -13.18
C ASN A 41 17.32 29.90 -13.42
N GLY A 42 16.34 29.00 -13.60
CA GLY A 42 14.94 29.35 -13.85
C GLY A 42 14.62 29.73 -15.30
N GLU A 43 15.56 29.57 -16.23
CA GLU A 43 15.33 29.83 -17.65
C GLU A 43 14.53 28.69 -18.31
N VAL A 44 13.22 28.85 -18.41
CA VAL A 44 12.32 27.82 -18.99
C VAL A 44 12.65 27.46 -20.45
N HIS A 45 13.26 28.38 -21.20
CA HIS A 45 13.67 28.11 -22.59
C HIS A 45 14.89 27.18 -22.67
N SER A 46 15.59 27.02 -21.54
CA SER A 46 16.72 26.12 -21.34
C SER A 46 16.29 24.90 -20.50
N ALA A 47 14.99 24.66 -20.33
CA ALA A 47 14.48 23.51 -19.60
C ALA A 47 14.75 22.21 -20.37
N SER A 48 15.01 21.13 -19.64
CA SER A 48 15.19 19.80 -20.22
C SER A 48 13.90 19.30 -20.88
N ALA A 49 14.00 18.69 -22.06
CA ALA A 49 12.90 17.98 -22.72
C ALA A 49 13.07 16.46 -22.61
N SER A 50 13.31 15.95 -21.40
CA SER A 50 13.65 14.53 -21.17
C SER A 50 12.45 13.58 -21.32
N GLY A 51 11.22 14.11 -21.26
CA GLY A 51 9.99 13.30 -21.27
C GLY A 51 9.75 12.50 -19.98
N VAL A 52 10.55 12.74 -18.93
CA VAL A 52 10.37 12.11 -17.62
C VAL A 52 9.06 12.59 -17.01
N MET A 53 8.24 11.66 -16.54
CA MET A 53 6.97 11.96 -15.88
C MET A 53 7.10 11.86 -14.36
N PHE A 54 6.55 12.84 -13.66
CA PHE A 54 6.33 12.82 -12.21
C PHE A 54 4.89 12.44 -11.91
N ASN A 55 4.67 11.57 -10.93
CA ASN A 55 3.35 11.08 -10.57
C ASN A 55 2.89 11.65 -9.22
N TYR A 56 1.78 12.36 -9.21
CA TYR A 56 1.09 12.77 -7.99
C TYR A 56 0.06 11.73 -7.61
N TYR A 57 0.00 11.34 -6.34
CA TYR A 57 -0.95 10.35 -5.84
C TYR A 57 -2.00 11.00 -4.94
N SER A 58 -3.24 10.51 -5.01
CA SER A 58 -4.25 10.81 -4.01
C SER A 58 -3.94 10.07 -2.71
N ILE A 59 -4.06 10.74 -1.56
CA ILE A 59 -3.81 10.12 -0.25
C ILE A 59 -4.75 8.94 0.03
N ASP A 60 -5.98 8.99 -0.51
CA ASP A 60 -6.99 7.95 -0.35
C ASP A 60 -6.74 6.71 -1.22
N ALA A 61 -5.83 6.82 -2.20
CA ALA A 61 -5.48 5.73 -3.08
C ALA A 61 -4.69 4.64 -2.34
N LEU A 62 -3.91 5.01 -1.31
CA LEU A 62 -3.10 4.07 -0.53
C LEU A 62 -3.82 3.68 0.74
N ALA A 63 -4.27 2.43 0.83
CA ALA A 63 -4.96 1.97 2.03
C ALA A 63 -4.53 0.55 2.41
N VAL A 64 -4.43 0.33 3.72
CA VAL A 64 -4.24 -0.98 4.34
C VAL A 64 -5.59 -1.47 4.86
N SER A 65 -6.00 -2.66 4.44
CA SER A 65 -7.27 -3.27 4.86
C SER A 65 -7.08 -4.37 5.90
N LYS A 66 -5.94 -5.07 5.91
CA LYS A 66 -5.67 -6.17 6.84
C LYS A 66 -4.18 -6.44 6.98
N VAL A 67 -3.77 -6.97 8.13
CA VAL A 67 -2.45 -7.59 8.34
C VAL A 67 -2.60 -8.99 8.93
N TYR A 68 -1.64 -9.87 8.64
CA TYR A 68 -1.53 -11.20 9.23
C TYR A 68 -0.05 -11.66 9.21
N PRO A 69 0.47 -12.22 10.31
CA PRO A 69 -0.18 -12.32 11.62
C PRO A 69 -0.46 -10.94 12.22
N ARG A 70 -1.40 -10.87 13.18
CA ARG A 70 -1.75 -9.63 13.89
C ARG A 70 -0.80 -9.31 15.04
N GLY A 71 0.23 -10.13 15.25
CA GLY A 71 1.25 -9.88 16.24
C GLY A 71 2.52 -10.69 15.99
N GLY A 72 3.54 -10.37 16.76
CA GLY A 72 4.84 -11.03 16.70
C GLY A 72 5.70 -10.70 17.92
N GLY A 73 6.78 -11.45 18.11
CA GLY A 73 7.70 -11.24 19.22
C GLY A 73 8.38 -9.87 19.18
N ARG A 74 8.65 -9.28 20.34
CA ARG A 74 9.35 -7.98 20.46
C ARG A 74 10.72 -7.92 19.78
N ALA A 75 11.33 -9.07 19.50
CA ALA A 75 12.59 -9.16 18.75
C ALA A 75 12.47 -8.74 17.27
N GLY A 76 11.25 -8.59 16.75
CA GLY A 76 11.00 -8.31 15.34
C GLY A 76 11.24 -9.53 14.44
N GLY A 77 11.26 -9.31 13.14
CA GLY A 77 11.49 -10.36 12.14
C GLY A 77 10.26 -11.18 11.77
N THR A 78 9.12 -10.99 12.45
CA THR A 78 7.85 -11.62 12.04
C THR A 78 7.48 -11.17 10.63
N MET A 79 7.30 -12.13 9.71
CA MET A 79 6.87 -11.88 8.34
C MET A 79 5.38 -11.56 8.33
N VAL A 80 5.06 -10.30 8.06
CA VAL A 80 3.69 -9.78 8.03
C VAL A 80 3.26 -9.62 6.57
N THR A 81 2.17 -10.31 6.21
CA THR A 81 1.44 -10.01 4.99
C THR A 81 0.47 -8.87 5.25
N VAL A 82 0.51 -7.86 4.39
CA VAL A 82 -0.33 -6.66 4.45
C VAL A 82 -1.21 -6.63 3.21
N TRP A 83 -2.52 -6.56 3.39
CA TRP A 83 -3.49 -6.44 2.31
C TRP A 83 -3.98 -5.01 2.17
N GLY A 84 -4.28 -4.59 0.94
CA GLY A 84 -4.72 -3.23 0.68
C GLY A 84 -4.94 -2.91 -0.79
N ARG A 85 -4.81 -1.63 -1.12
CA ARG A 85 -4.90 -1.08 -2.48
C ARG A 85 -3.87 0.04 -2.68
N GLY A 86 -3.57 0.33 -3.95
CA GLY A 86 -2.63 1.36 -4.36
C GLY A 86 -1.15 0.94 -4.30
N PHE A 87 -0.85 -0.30 -3.91
CA PHE A 87 0.51 -0.81 -3.74
C PHE A 87 1.25 -0.97 -5.07
N THR A 88 0.57 -1.34 -6.15
CA THR A 88 1.23 -1.51 -7.46
C THR A 88 1.53 -0.15 -8.08
N GLU A 89 0.59 0.79 -7.92
CA GLU A 89 0.64 2.12 -8.50
C GLU A 89 1.68 3.01 -7.82
N MET A 90 1.85 2.84 -6.51
CA MET A 90 2.80 3.60 -5.68
C MET A 90 4.09 2.86 -5.37
N GLY A 91 4.13 1.55 -5.60
CA GLY A 91 5.39 0.82 -5.67
C GLY A 91 6.14 1.30 -6.91
N HIS A 92 7.40 1.69 -6.74
CA HIS A 92 8.22 2.20 -7.82
C HIS A 92 8.33 1.19 -8.98
N GLY A 93 7.42 1.32 -9.95
CA GLY A 93 7.50 0.97 -11.36
C GLY A 93 7.82 -0.48 -11.75
N ASN A 94 7.22 -0.89 -12.86
CA ASN A 94 7.68 -1.97 -13.74
C ASN A 94 9.09 -1.70 -14.33
N HIS A 95 10.11 -1.47 -13.51
CA HIS A 95 11.50 -1.53 -13.96
C HIS A 95 11.95 -2.99 -13.88
N SER A 96 11.62 -3.72 -14.95
CA SER A 96 11.96 -5.14 -15.23
C SER A 96 13.45 -5.52 -14.99
N ALA A 97 14.32 -4.55 -14.72
CA ALA A 97 15.75 -4.77 -14.45
C ALA A 97 16.09 -5.00 -12.96
N SER A 98 15.18 -4.81 -12.00
CA SER A 98 15.46 -5.17 -10.59
C SER A 98 14.21 -5.58 -9.80
N PRO A 99 14.03 -6.87 -9.48
CA PRO A 99 12.88 -7.35 -8.70
C PRO A 99 13.00 -7.06 -7.18
N SER A 100 14.02 -6.30 -6.76
CA SER A 100 14.38 -6.12 -5.34
C SER A 100 14.26 -4.69 -4.80
N TYR A 101 13.64 -3.75 -5.51
CA TYR A 101 13.41 -2.38 -5.02
C TYR A 101 11.98 -1.95 -5.37
N ALA A 102 10.94 -2.17 -4.56
CA ALA A 102 10.81 -1.94 -3.10
C ALA A 102 10.94 -0.44 -2.75
N GLY A 103 10.10 0.39 -3.37
CA GLY A 103 9.91 1.78 -2.92
C GLY A 103 8.81 1.94 -1.87
N LEU A 104 8.03 0.88 -1.60
CA LEU A 104 7.10 0.88 -0.49
C LEU A 104 7.78 0.40 0.79
N TYR A 105 7.40 1.03 1.90
CA TYR A 105 7.85 0.69 3.24
C TYR A 105 6.64 0.50 4.14
N CYS A 106 6.66 -0.55 4.96
CA CYS A 106 5.74 -0.68 6.08
C CYS A 106 6.28 0.12 7.27
N ARG A 107 5.37 0.76 8.00
CA ARG A 107 5.64 1.45 9.25
C ARG A 107 4.75 0.89 10.35
N PHE A 108 5.36 0.52 11.47
CA PHE A 108 4.66 0.03 12.66
C PHE A 108 4.67 1.15 13.70
N GLY A 109 3.62 1.97 13.77
CA GLY A 109 3.57 3.14 14.65
C GLY A 109 4.72 4.12 14.35
N ASP A 110 5.57 4.40 15.33
CA ASP A 110 6.75 5.25 15.19
C ASP A 110 8.08 4.47 15.19
N LEU A 111 8.02 3.16 14.95
CA LEU A 111 9.19 2.32 14.80
C LEU A 111 9.88 2.54 13.44
N ASN A 112 11.10 2.02 13.32
CA ASN A 112 11.89 2.07 12.10
C ASN A 112 11.09 1.55 10.89
N LEU A 113 11.23 2.24 9.76
CA LEU A 113 10.65 1.82 8.49
C LEU A 113 11.29 0.52 8.03
N VAL A 114 10.46 -0.39 7.51
CA VAL A 114 10.91 -1.66 6.97
C VAL A 114 10.51 -1.78 5.50
N PRO A 115 11.37 -2.31 4.63
CA PRO A 115 11.06 -2.45 3.22
C PRO A 115 9.87 -3.39 3.02
N ALA A 116 9.06 -3.08 2.01
CA ALA A 116 7.90 -3.88 1.61
C ALA A 116 8.10 -4.48 0.22
N THR A 117 7.79 -5.77 0.08
CA THR A 117 7.83 -6.47 -1.21
C THR A 117 6.41 -6.76 -1.68
N LEU A 118 6.09 -6.42 -2.92
CA LEU A 118 4.80 -6.77 -3.52
C LEU A 118 4.73 -8.29 -3.74
N ALA A 119 3.78 -8.94 -3.07
CA ALA A 119 3.55 -10.37 -3.14
C ALA A 119 2.42 -10.74 -4.09
N SER A 120 1.45 -9.84 -4.30
CA SER A 120 0.36 -10.04 -5.26
C SER A 120 -0.24 -8.72 -5.71
N HIS A 121 -0.54 -8.63 -7.01
CA HIS A 121 -1.25 -7.50 -7.63
C HIS A 121 -2.75 -7.48 -7.35
N GLY A 122 -3.27 -8.45 -6.58
CA GLY A 122 -4.66 -8.46 -6.13
C GLY A 122 -5.70 -8.86 -7.18
N GLY A 123 -5.49 -8.61 -8.47
CA GLY A 123 -6.49 -8.92 -9.49
C GLY A 123 -7.83 -8.26 -9.16
N ALA A 124 -8.89 -9.04 -8.93
CA ALA A 124 -10.19 -8.55 -8.45
C ALA A 124 -10.28 -8.34 -6.93
N GLY A 125 -9.26 -8.77 -6.18
CA GLY A 125 -9.16 -8.66 -4.72
C GLY A 125 -8.07 -7.70 -4.25
N PRO A 126 -7.81 -7.63 -2.93
CA PRO A 126 -6.79 -6.74 -2.39
C PRO A 126 -5.38 -7.14 -2.82
N GLN A 127 -4.55 -6.14 -3.10
CA GLN A 127 -3.10 -6.28 -3.32
C GLN A 127 -2.41 -6.70 -2.02
N GLN A 128 -1.24 -7.33 -2.12
CA GLN A 128 -0.51 -7.87 -0.98
C GLN A 128 0.94 -7.40 -0.94
N LEU A 129 1.38 -6.93 0.22
CA LEU A 129 2.78 -6.67 0.55
C LEU A 129 3.28 -7.66 1.60
N ILE A 130 4.57 -7.94 1.61
CA ILE A 130 5.26 -8.66 2.68
C ILE A 130 6.31 -7.73 3.30
N CYS A 131 6.28 -7.62 4.62
CA CYS A 131 7.20 -6.82 5.43
C CYS A 131 7.64 -7.62 6.66
N ALA A 132 8.91 -7.50 7.07
CA ALA A 132 9.37 -8.03 8.35
C ALA A 132 9.15 -6.98 9.44
N SER A 133 8.47 -7.31 10.54
CA SER A 133 8.30 -6.38 11.66
C SER A 133 9.66 -5.90 12.21
N PRO A 134 9.82 -4.61 12.56
CA PRO A 134 11.05 -4.13 13.18
C PRO A 134 11.15 -4.64 14.63
N PRO A 135 12.37 -4.72 15.21
CA PRO A 135 12.53 -4.96 16.63
C PRO A 135 11.95 -3.80 17.45
N LEU A 136 11.27 -4.11 18.56
CA LEU A 136 10.88 -3.09 19.53
C LEU A 136 12.12 -2.58 20.28
N PRO A 137 12.31 -1.26 20.39
CA PRO A 137 13.29 -0.66 21.29
C PRO A 137 13.16 -1.21 22.72
N PRO A 138 14.26 -1.41 23.46
CA PRO A 138 14.21 -1.87 24.85
C PRO A 138 13.40 -0.96 25.78
N SER A 139 13.29 0.33 25.43
CA SER A 139 12.54 1.34 26.17
C SER A 139 11.01 1.26 25.98
N LEU A 140 10.53 0.41 25.06
CA LEU A 140 9.11 0.22 24.83
C LEU A 140 8.67 -1.15 25.35
N ASP A 141 7.52 -1.16 26.01
CA ASP A 141 6.82 -2.37 26.39
C ASP A 141 6.10 -2.98 25.18
N CYS A 142 5.63 -4.22 25.37
CA CYS A 142 4.81 -4.90 24.38
C CYS A 142 3.50 -4.13 24.15
N SER A 143 3.30 -3.62 22.95
CA SER A 143 2.18 -2.75 22.59
C SER A 143 1.65 -3.00 21.17
N THR A 144 0.43 -2.54 20.92
CA THR A 144 -0.17 -2.54 19.58
C THR A 144 0.18 -1.26 18.85
N HIS A 145 0.70 -1.39 17.63
CA HIS A 145 1.02 -0.28 16.73
C HIS A 145 0.20 -0.36 15.45
N ILE A 146 -0.23 0.80 14.94
CA ILE A 146 -0.90 0.89 13.64
C ILE A 146 0.12 0.64 12.53
N VAL A 147 -0.22 -0.25 11.62
CA VAL A 147 0.55 -0.53 10.40
C VAL A 147 0.11 0.40 9.29
N ARG A 148 1.06 1.16 8.75
CA ARG A 148 0.87 2.08 7.62
C ARG A 148 1.85 1.72 6.50
N VAL A 149 1.52 2.13 5.28
CA VAL A 149 2.40 1.98 4.10
C VAL A 149 2.74 3.37 3.56
N THR A 150 3.97 3.54 3.07
CA THR A 150 4.45 4.77 2.41
C THR A 150 5.36 4.43 1.24
N ASN A 151 5.42 5.30 0.23
CA ASN A 151 6.30 5.19 -0.93
C ASN A 151 7.55 6.08 -0.89
N ASN A 152 7.76 6.88 0.16
CA ASN A 152 8.79 7.92 0.15
C ASN A 152 9.95 7.72 1.12
N ALA A 153 10.07 6.55 1.79
CA ALA A 153 11.15 6.13 2.70
C ALA A 153 11.52 7.07 3.88
N GLU A 154 11.10 8.33 3.85
CA GLU A 154 11.38 9.40 4.79
C GLU A 154 10.03 10.07 5.04
N ASN A 155 9.43 9.77 6.18
CA ASN A 155 8.26 10.50 6.62
C ASN A 155 8.43 10.81 8.12
N PRO A 156 8.63 12.08 8.51
CA PRO A 156 8.56 12.43 9.92
C PRO A 156 7.18 12.04 10.49
N PRO A 157 7.05 11.80 11.81
CA PRO A 157 5.77 11.45 12.42
C PRO A 157 4.69 12.46 12.01
N GLY A 158 3.61 12.00 11.37
CA GLY A 158 2.47 12.83 10.95
C GLY A 158 2.49 13.41 9.52
N GLY A 159 3.48 13.07 8.68
CA GLY A 159 3.47 13.53 7.28
C GLY A 159 2.41 12.81 6.41
N ALA A 160 1.86 13.52 5.40
CA ALA A 160 0.78 13.09 4.51
C ALA A 160 1.11 11.91 3.56
N SER A 161 2.33 11.36 3.63
CA SER A 161 2.80 10.29 2.75
C SER A 161 2.52 8.86 3.26
N LEU A 162 1.78 8.71 4.36
CA LEU A 162 1.39 7.41 4.92
C LEU A 162 -0.11 7.16 4.70
N SER A 163 -0.48 5.90 4.49
CA SER A 163 -1.89 5.48 4.53
C SER A 163 -2.55 5.87 5.87
N GLU A 164 -3.77 6.38 5.84
CA GLU A 164 -4.54 6.74 7.05
C GLU A 164 -5.32 5.57 7.68
N SER A 165 -4.98 4.34 7.31
CA SER A 165 -5.65 3.13 7.79
C SER A 165 -5.32 2.81 9.26
N HIS A 166 -6.27 2.22 9.97
CA HIS A 166 -6.17 1.89 11.40
C HIS A 166 -6.10 0.37 11.62
N VAL A 167 -5.07 -0.28 11.05
CA VAL A 167 -4.87 -1.73 11.19
C VAL A 167 -3.73 -2.01 12.17
N GLY A 168 -4.02 -2.65 13.30
CA GLY A 168 -3.03 -2.87 14.37
C GLY A 168 -2.20 -4.14 14.22
N PHE A 169 -0.96 -4.08 14.70
CA PHE A 169 -0.06 -5.21 14.95
C PHE A 169 0.45 -5.16 16.40
N THR A 170 0.30 -6.25 17.14
CA THR A 170 0.66 -6.36 18.56
C THR A 170 2.01 -7.04 18.74
N PHE A 171 2.94 -6.34 19.36
CA PHE A 171 4.17 -6.97 19.82
C PHE A 171 3.94 -7.63 21.17
N TYR A 172 4.46 -8.83 21.35
CA TYR A 172 4.37 -9.58 22.61
C TYR A 172 5.75 -10.12 23.02
N GLU A 173 5.86 -10.50 24.28
CA GLU A 173 7.04 -11.17 24.80
C GLU A 173 6.94 -12.66 24.45
N SER A 174 7.77 -13.14 23.54
CA SER A 174 7.80 -14.55 23.20
C SER A 174 8.56 -15.31 24.29
N SER A 175 7.88 -15.76 25.33
CA SER A 175 8.46 -16.67 26.32
C SER A 175 8.62 -18.06 25.69
N GLY A 176 9.62 -18.26 24.82
CA GLY A 176 10.26 -19.54 24.49
C GLY A 176 9.41 -20.77 24.12
N SER A 177 8.10 -20.68 23.88
CA SER A 177 7.29 -21.83 23.46
C SER A 177 6.70 -21.61 22.08
N GLU A 178 7.11 -22.44 21.15
CA GLU A 178 6.69 -22.55 19.74
C GLU A 178 5.20 -22.93 19.56
N ARG A 179 4.31 -22.47 20.43
CA ARG A 179 2.88 -22.81 20.40
C ARG A 179 2.02 -21.58 20.67
N ASP A 180 1.46 -21.09 19.57
CA ASP A 180 0.12 -20.49 19.47
C ASP A 180 -0.05 -19.00 19.89
N ASP A 181 0.05 -18.09 18.90
CA ASP A 181 -0.20 -16.65 19.11
C ASP A 181 -0.92 -15.99 17.91
N GLY A 182 -1.59 -16.76 17.06
CA GLY A 182 -2.19 -16.26 15.81
C GLY A 182 -3.65 -16.63 15.55
N ILE A 183 -4.29 -17.45 16.39
CA ILE A 183 -5.67 -17.88 16.18
C ILE A 183 -6.65 -17.15 17.09
N SER A 184 -7.74 -16.74 16.44
CA SER A 184 -9.03 -16.24 16.92
C SER A 184 -9.14 -14.73 17.26
N SER A 185 -9.82 -14.04 16.34
CA SER A 185 -10.69 -12.91 16.64
C SER A 185 -11.60 -13.22 17.84
N PRO A 186 -11.92 -12.20 18.65
CA PRO A 186 -13.30 -12.07 19.11
C PRO A 186 -13.84 -10.63 18.93
N TYR A 187 -15.05 -10.53 18.37
CA TYR A 187 -15.95 -9.37 18.29
C TYR A 187 -15.51 -8.15 17.43
N GLY A 188 -16.15 -7.80 16.31
CA GLY A 188 -17.37 -8.33 15.72
C GLY A 188 -17.62 -7.84 14.29
N SER A 189 -17.25 -8.65 13.31
CA SER A 189 -18.01 -8.82 12.06
C SER A 189 -17.45 -9.99 11.26
N THR A 190 -18.14 -11.12 11.28
CA THR A 190 -18.06 -12.09 10.18
C THR A 190 -19.45 -12.59 9.88
N LEU A 191 -19.91 -12.41 8.65
CA LEU A 191 -20.85 -13.30 7.96
C LEU A 191 -20.40 -13.30 6.49
N LEU A 192 -20.28 -14.37 5.73
CA LEU A 192 -20.11 -15.83 5.88
C LEU A 192 -19.88 -16.28 4.43
N SER A 193 -18.95 -17.20 4.14
CA SER A 193 -18.65 -17.66 2.76
C SER A 193 -19.71 -18.62 2.16
N HIS A 194 -20.93 -18.61 2.70
CA HIS A 194 -22.05 -19.51 2.39
C HIS A 194 -23.26 -19.12 3.27
N PRO A 195 -24.50 -19.13 2.75
CA PRO A 195 -25.70 -18.87 3.56
C PRO A 195 -25.88 -19.99 4.60
N PRO A 196 -26.01 -19.67 5.90
CA PRO A 196 -26.43 -20.65 6.89
C PRO A 196 -27.95 -20.81 6.76
N GLU A 197 -28.41 -22.02 6.48
CA GLU A 197 -29.79 -22.39 6.80
C GLU A 197 -29.97 -22.25 8.32
N TRP A 198 -30.68 -21.19 8.72
CA TRP A 198 -30.90 -20.89 10.13
C TRP A 198 -32.26 -21.45 10.56
N SER A 199 -32.25 -22.54 11.32
CA SER A 199 -33.45 -23.19 11.88
C SER A 199 -33.84 -22.65 13.28
N GLY A 200 -33.59 -21.37 13.55
CA GLY A 200 -34.35 -20.62 14.56
C GLY A 200 -34.37 -21.14 16.00
N GLY A 201 -33.25 -21.66 16.51
CA GLY A 201 -33.14 -21.98 17.93
C GLY A 201 -31.68 -22.14 18.31
N ASP A 202 -31.13 -21.15 19.01
CA ASP A 202 -30.39 -21.38 20.26
C ASP A 202 -29.93 -20.03 20.84
N VAL A 203 -30.05 -19.95 22.16
CA VAL A 203 -29.98 -18.75 22.99
C VAL A 203 -28.62 -18.71 23.67
N LEU A 204 -27.95 -17.55 23.52
CA LEU A 204 -26.70 -17.05 24.16
C LEU A 204 -25.49 -18.00 24.24
#